data_AF-Q8KHT9-F1
#
_entry.id   AF-Q8KHT9-F1
#
_cell.length_a   1.000
_cell.length_b   1.000
_cell.length_c   1.000
_cell.angle_alpha   90.00
_cell.angle_beta   90.00
_cell.angle_gamma   90.00
#
_symmetry.space_group_name_H-M   'P 1'
#
loop_
_entity.id
_entity.type
_entity.pdbx_description
1 polymer ?
#
loop_
_entity_poly.entity_id
_entity_poly.type
_entity_poly.pdbx_seq_one_letter_code
_entity_poly.pdbx_strand_id
1 'polypeptide(L)'
;KAPMIDFSVVSRNGVAALVENQYIVSVAHNVGYTDVDFGAEGNNPDQHRFTYKIVKRNNYKKDNLHPYEDDYHNPRLHKFVTEAAPIDMTSNMNGSTYSDRTKYPERVRIGSGRQFWRNDQDKGDQVAGAYHYLTAGNTHNQRGAGNGYSYLGGDVRKAGEYGPLPIAGSKGDSGSPMFIYDAEKQKWLINGILREGNPFEGKENGFQLVRKSYFDEIFERDLHTSLYTRAGNGVYTISGNDNGQGSITQKSGIPSEIKITLANMSLPLKEKDKVHNPRYDGPNIYSPRLNNGETLYFMDQKQGSLIFASDINQGAGGLYFEGNFTVSPNSNQTWQGAGIHVSENSTVTWKVNGVEHDRLSKIGKGTLHVKAKGINKGSISVGDGTVILDQQADEAGQKQAFKEVGIVSGRATVQLNSEDQVDPNNIYFGFRGGRLDLNGHSLTFKRIQNTDEGAMIVNHNTTQVANVTITGYDTINDDLKQLTNKRDIAFNGWFGETDENKHNGRL
;
A
#
# COMPACT_ATOMS: atom_id res chain seq x y z
N LYS A 1 7.43 -26.79 -4.04
CA LYS A 1 6.08 -27.20 -3.56
C LYS A 1 5.13 -26.02 -3.36
N ALA A 2 5.53 -24.80 -3.71
CA ALA A 2 4.67 -23.63 -3.78
C ALA A 2 5.03 -22.82 -5.03
N PRO A 3 4.12 -22.00 -5.57
CA PRO A 3 4.51 -20.89 -6.45
C PRO A 3 5.51 -19.97 -5.74
N MET A 4 6.37 -19.30 -6.51
CA MET A 4 7.28 -18.30 -5.96
C MET A 4 6.51 -17.21 -5.22
N ILE A 5 7.02 -16.78 -4.06
CA ILE A 5 6.39 -15.70 -3.30
C ILE A 5 6.44 -14.37 -4.06
N ASP A 6 5.41 -13.55 -3.86
CA ASP A 6 5.44 -12.15 -4.27
C ASP A 6 6.12 -11.29 -3.19
N PHE A 7 7.37 -10.88 -3.42
CA PHE A 7 8.11 -10.01 -2.50
C PHE A 7 7.74 -8.53 -2.58
N SER A 8 6.80 -8.11 -3.43
CA SER A 8 6.40 -6.69 -3.54
C SER A 8 5.80 -6.11 -2.25
N VAL A 9 5.37 -6.97 -1.33
CA VAL A 9 4.90 -6.60 0.03
C VAL A 9 6.02 -6.13 0.95
N VAL A 10 7.29 -6.37 0.58
CA VAL A 10 8.45 -5.98 1.38
C VAL A 10 8.87 -4.58 0.99
N SER A 11 9.14 -3.73 1.98
CA SER A 11 9.67 -2.39 1.72
C SER A 11 11.03 -2.49 1.00
N ARG A 12 11.37 -1.53 0.12
CA ARG A 12 12.62 -1.60 -0.66
C ARG A 12 13.87 -1.61 0.21
N ASN A 13 13.79 -0.98 1.38
CA ASN A 13 14.86 -1.01 2.39
C ASN A 13 14.94 -2.35 3.16
N GLY A 14 14.02 -3.29 2.95
CA GLY A 14 14.09 -4.67 3.45
C GLY A 14 13.77 -4.87 4.93
N VAL A 15 13.45 -3.81 5.68
CA VAL A 15 13.26 -3.90 7.15
C VAL A 15 11.81 -4.09 7.57
N ALA A 16 10.85 -4.08 6.65
CA ALA A 16 9.43 -4.20 6.98
C ALA A 16 8.64 -4.91 5.87
N ALA A 17 7.47 -5.45 6.24
CA ALA A 17 6.51 -6.02 5.29
C ALA A 17 5.10 -5.44 5.52
N LEU A 18 4.36 -5.27 4.43
CA LEU A 18 2.98 -4.77 4.39
C LEU A 18 1.99 -5.85 4.82
N VAL A 19 1.29 -5.62 5.92
CA VAL A 19 0.37 -6.59 6.55
C VAL A 19 -1.08 -6.10 6.61
N GLU A 20 -1.29 -4.82 6.29
CA GLU A 20 -2.58 -4.25 5.94
C GLU A 20 -2.34 -3.03 5.03
N ASN A 21 -3.39 -2.49 4.40
CA ASN A 21 -3.41 -1.37 3.47
C ASN A 21 -2.58 -0.16 3.94
N GLN A 22 -2.50 0.09 5.24
CA GLN A 22 -1.66 1.15 5.81
C GLN A 22 -0.85 0.69 7.02
N TYR A 23 -0.55 -0.61 7.14
CA TYR A 23 0.21 -1.12 8.26
C TYR A 23 1.33 -2.03 7.82
N ILE A 24 2.50 -1.82 8.41
CA ILE A 24 3.68 -2.67 8.23
C ILE A 24 4.04 -3.34 9.56
N VAL A 25 4.89 -4.36 9.51
CA VAL A 25 5.47 -5.02 10.69
C VAL A 25 6.99 -5.01 10.62
N SER A 26 7.64 -4.76 11.77
CA SER A 26 9.09 -4.80 11.95
C SER A 26 9.44 -4.86 13.46
N VAL A 27 10.73 -4.81 13.81
CA VAL A 27 11.22 -4.82 15.19
C VAL A 27 11.26 -3.40 15.78
N ALA A 28 11.01 -3.26 17.08
CA ALA A 28 10.96 -1.96 17.75
C ALA A 28 12.34 -1.28 17.78
N HIS A 29 13.44 -2.04 17.83
CA HIS A 29 14.79 -1.47 17.82
C HIS A 29 15.19 -0.81 16.48
N ASN A 30 14.37 -0.94 15.42
CA ASN A 30 14.50 -0.14 14.21
C ASN A 30 13.93 1.29 14.45
N VAL A 31 14.60 2.03 15.33
CA VAL A 31 14.15 3.33 15.86
C VAL A 31 14.31 4.51 14.90
N GLY A 32 15.06 4.32 13.80
CA GLY A 32 15.54 5.41 12.94
C GLY A 32 14.69 5.68 11.70
N TYR A 33 14.19 4.64 11.02
CA TYR A 33 13.45 4.81 9.74
C TYR A 33 12.09 5.47 9.98
N THR A 34 11.68 6.42 9.13
CA THR A 34 10.43 7.19 9.30
C THR A 34 9.40 6.93 8.21
N ASP A 35 9.75 6.10 7.25
CA ASP A 35 8.98 5.87 6.05
C ASP A 35 9.47 4.61 5.33
N VAL A 36 8.65 4.13 4.41
CA VAL A 36 8.93 3.01 3.50
C VAL A 36 8.43 3.35 2.10
N ASP A 37 8.99 2.68 1.11
CA ASP A 37 8.58 2.71 -0.28
C ASP A 37 8.48 1.26 -0.82
N PHE A 38 7.65 1.07 -1.86
CA PHE A 38 7.36 -0.25 -2.45
C PHE A 38 7.59 -0.24 -3.97
N GLY A 39 7.64 -1.43 -4.56
CA GLY A 39 7.80 -1.64 -6.01
C GLY A 39 9.18 -2.15 -6.42
N ALA A 40 9.49 -2.01 -7.71
CA ALA A 40 10.75 -2.44 -8.32
C ALA A 40 11.97 -1.58 -7.91
N GLU A 41 13.16 -2.12 -8.18
CA GLU A 41 14.43 -1.41 -8.05
C GLU A 41 14.72 -0.45 -9.21
N GLY A 42 15.83 0.28 -9.09
CA GLY A 42 16.27 1.24 -10.09
C GLY A 42 15.72 2.65 -9.84
N ASN A 43 16.01 3.52 -10.80
CA ASN A 43 15.74 4.96 -10.75
C ASN A 43 14.95 5.44 -11.98
N ASN A 44 14.18 4.56 -12.62
CA ASN A 44 13.29 4.97 -13.71
C ASN A 44 12.24 5.95 -13.13
N PRO A 45 12.22 7.23 -13.57
CA PRO A 45 11.30 8.22 -13.00
C PRO A 45 9.82 7.89 -13.28
N ASP A 46 9.52 7.10 -14.32
CA ASP A 46 8.15 6.66 -14.65
C ASP A 46 7.51 5.78 -13.57
N GLN A 47 8.33 5.26 -12.64
CA GLN A 47 7.85 4.47 -11.52
C GLN A 47 7.06 5.32 -10.51
N HIS A 48 7.34 6.63 -10.42
CA HIS A 48 6.72 7.55 -9.45
C HIS A 48 6.63 6.97 -8.04
N ARG A 49 7.74 6.42 -7.57
CA ARG A 49 7.77 5.71 -6.29
C ARG A 49 7.36 6.66 -5.16
N PHE A 50 6.44 6.19 -4.32
CA PHE A 50 5.84 7.00 -3.27
C PHE A 50 6.41 6.68 -1.89
N THR A 51 6.69 7.72 -1.13
CA THR A 51 7.18 7.62 0.25
C THR A 51 6.03 7.53 1.25
N TYR A 52 5.79 6.35 1.79
CA TYR A 52 4.79 6.11 2.83
C TYR A 52 5.36 6.42 4.22
N LYS A 53 4.95 7.55 4.79
CA LYS A 53 5.39 8.02 6.11
C LYS A 53 4.74 7.24 7.24
N ILE A 54 5.53 6.89 8.25
CA ILE A 54 5.06 6.36 9.53
C ILE A 54 4.42 7.49 10.34
N VAL A 55 3.15 7.31 10.69
CA VAL A 55 2.41 8.24 11.55
C VAL A 55 2.30 7.73 12.99
N LYS A 56 2.46 6.43 13.21
CA LYS A 56 2.47 5.80 14.53
C LYS A 56 3.31 4.54 14.48
N ARG A 57 4.22 4.33 15.44
CA ARG A 57 5.08 3.13 15.44
C ARG A 57 4.35 1.91 15.99
N ASN A 58 3.50 2.12 16.99
CA ASN A 58 2.88 1.04 17.76
C ASN A 58 3.94 0.06 18.29
N ASN A 59 4.94 0.60 18.99
CA ASN A 59 5.92 -0.20 19.71
C ASN A 59 5.18 -1.08 20.72
N TYR A 60 5.47 -2.37 20.70
CA TYR A 60 4.82 -3.34 21.57
C TYR A 60 5.16 -3.06 23.03
N LYS A 61 4.17 -3.16 23.91
CA LYS A 61 4.36 -3.09 25.35
C LYS A 61 4.11 -4.46 25.95
N LYS A 62 5.14 -5.05 26.56
CA LYS A 62 4.98 -6.30 27.30
C LYS A 62 4.27 -6.03 28.63
N ASP A 63 3.18 -6.75 28.88
CA ASP A 63 2.45 -6.75 30.15
C ASP A 63 1.65 -8.06 30.30
N ASN A 64 0.73 -8.12 31.26
CA ASN A 64 -0.04 -9.32 31.58
C ASN A 64 -0.93 -9.81 30.43
N LEU A 65 -1.45 -8.90 29.59
CA LEU A 65 -2.29 -9.25 28.43
C LEU A 65 -1.45 -9.41 27.16
N HIS A 66 -0.23 -8.88 27.18
CA HIS A 66 0.69 -8.84 26.05
C HIS A 66 2.01 -9.56 26.40
N PRO A 67 2.04 -10.92 26.41
CA PRO A 67 3.13 -11.69 27.05
C PRO A 67 4.44 -11.76 26.25
N TYR A 68 4.43 -11.45 24.96
CA TYR A 68 5.61 -11.60 24.08
C TYR A 68 6.64 -10.47 24.27
N GLU A 69 7.88 -10.68 23.84
CA GLU A 69 8.96 -9.68 23.96
C GLU A 69 8.62 -8.35 23.26
N ASP A 70 9.08 -7.23 23.80
CA ASP A 70 8.71 -5.89 23.34
C ASP A 70 9.50 -5.37 22.12
N ASP A 71 10.41 -6.19 21.56
CA ASP A 71 11.13 -5.88 20.33
C ASP A 71 10.30 -6.16 19.08
N TYR A 72 9.19 -5.45 18.95
CA TYR A 72 8.20 -5.65 17.90
C TYR A 72 7.37 -4.37 17.76
N HIS A 73 7.02 -4.01 16.53
CA HIS A 73 6.06 -2.93 16.31
C HIS A 73 5.22 -3.14 15.05
N ASN A 74 4.07 -2.46 14.97
CA ASN A 74 3.17 -2.47 13.81
C ASN A 74 2.92 -1.02 13.31
N PRO A 75 3.86 -0.40 12.60
CA PRO A 75 3.71 0.99 12.20
C PRO A 75 2.50 1.24 11.29
N ARG A 76 1.75 2.31 11.58
CA ARG A 76 0.70 2.87 10.73
C ARG A 76 1.31 3.87 9.74
N LEU A 77 0.91 3.78 8.48
CA LEU A 77 1.33 4.64 7.39
C LEU A 77 0.29 5.75 7.15
N HIS A 78 0.73 6.90 6.62
CA HIS A 78 -0.16 8.04 6.36
C HIS A 78 -1.11 7.88 5.17
N LYS A 79 -0.88 6.87 4.32
CA LYS A 79 -1.62 6.60 3.08
C LYS A 79 -1.80 5.10 2.88
N PHE A 80 -2.89 4.72 2.21
CA PHE A 80 -3.06 3.36 1.72
C PHE A 80 -2.02 3.04 0.65
N VAL A 81 -1.37 1.89 0.78
CA VAL A 81 -0.41 1.36 -0.18
C VAL A 81 -1.14 0.83 -1.41
N THR A 82 -0.67 1.22 -2.59
CA THR A 82 -1.37 0.93 -3.86
C THR A 82 -0.62 -0.08 -4.73
N GLU A 83 0.70 -0.13 -4.60
CA GLU A 83 1.62 -0.88 -5.47
C GLU A 83 1.62 -2.39 -5.20
N ALA A 84 1.17 -2.83 -4.02
CA ALA A 84 1.10 -4.23 -3.62
C ALA A 84 -0.16 -4.51 -2.78
N ALA A 85 -0.65 -5.76 -2.83
CA ALA A 85 -1.66 -6.24 -1.91
C ALA A 85 -0.99 -6.67 -0.58
N PRO A 86 -1.54 -6.33 0.60
CA PRO A 86 -0.98 -6.78 1.87
C PRO A 86 -0.94 -8.31 1.98
N ILE A 87 0.02 -8.84 2.73
CA ILE A 87 0.12 -10.28 3.00
C ILE A 87 -0.51 -10.65 4.34
N ASP A 88 -1.22 -11.78 4.36
CA ASP A 88 -1.84 -12.32 5.57
C ASP A 88 -0.77 -12.76 6.59
N MET A 89 -1.04 -12.53 7.88
CA MET A 89 -0.23 -13.04 8.99
C MET A 89 -0.59 -14.49 9.33
N THR A 90 0.38 -15.28 9.77
CA THR A 90 0.08 -16.48 10.56
C THR A 90 -0.53 -16.08 11.91
N SER A 91 -1.33 -16.98 12.51
CA SER A 91 -2.12 -16.66 13.71
C SER A 91 -1.69 -17.40 14.97
N ASN A 92 -0.94 -18.50 14.86
CA ASN A 92 -0.54 -19.31 16.01
C ASN A 92 0.80 -18.83 16.58
N MET A 93 0.85 -18.57 17.88
CA MET A 93 2.04 -18.10 18.57
C MET A 93 2.95 -19.23 19.04
N ASN A 94 2.53 -20.50 18.97
CA ASN A 94 3.42 -21.63 19.20
C ASN A 94 4.24 -21.94 17.94
N GLY A 95 5.53 -21.59 17.94
CA GLY A 95 6.42 -21.78 16.80
C GLY A 95 6.58 -23.23 16.35
N SER A 96 6.37 -24.20 17.25
CA SER A 96 6.41 -25.63 16.91
C SER A 96 5.35 -26.01 15.87
N THR A 97 4.22 -25.29 15.82
CA THR A 97 3.15 -25.44 14.82
C THR A 97 3.69 -25.47 13.40
N TYR A 98 4.69 -24.62 13.12
CA TYR A 98 5.19 -24.41 11.78
C TYR A 98 6.22 -25.46 11.35
N SER A 99 6.58 -26.42 12.21
CA SER A 99 7.60 -27.43 11.89
C SER A 99 7.09 -28.56 11.00
N ASP A 100 5.76 -28.72 10.89
CA ASP A 100 5.18 -29.69 9.96
C ASP A 100 5.38 -29.25 8.51
N ARG A 101 6.33 -29.89 7.83
CA ARG A 101 6.68 -29.61 6.42
C ARG A 101 5.73 -30.24 5.40
N THR A 102 4.74 -31.00 5.83
CA THR A 102 3.64 -31.42 4.95
C THR A 102 2.67 -30.25 4.79
N LYS A 103 2.27 -29.64 5.91
CA LYS A 103 1.43 -28.44 5.92
C LYS A 103 2.17 -27.18 5.51
N TYR A 104 3.43 -27.04 5.93
CA TYR A 104 4.27 -25.88 5.68
C TYR A 104 5.53 -26.23 4.87
N PRO A 105 5.38 -26.60 3.59
CA PRO A 105 6.45 -27.20 2.80
C PRO A 105 7.55 -26.23 2.37
N GLU A 106 7.26 -24.94 2.27
CA GLU A 106 8.18 -23.91 1.78
C GLU A 106 8.28 -22.75 2.77
N ARG A 107 9.48 -22.19 2.91
CA ARG A 107 9.76 -21.07 3.83
C ARG A 107 10.89 -20.21 3.29
N VAL A 108 10.70 -18.90 3.26
CA VAL A 108 11.62 -17.93 2.64
C VAL A 108 11.81 -16.71 3.51
N ARG A 109 12.93 -16.01 3.32
CA ARG A 109 13.18 -14.69 3.94
C ARG A 109 13.88 -13.76 2.94
N ILE A 110 13.78 -12.46 3.20
CA ILE A 110 14.38 -11.40 2.39
C ILE A 110 14.74 -10.23 3.31
N GLY A 111 15.74 -9.43 2.95
CA GLY A 111 16.31 -8.39 3.80
C GLY A 111 17.55 -7.77 3.16
N SER A 112 18.03 -6.70 3.77
CA SER A 112 19.09 -5.83 3.23
C SER A 112 20.24 -5.64 4.21
N GLY A 113 20.48 -6.56 5.14
CA GLY A 113 21.60 -6.48 6.07
C GLY A 113 22.97 -6.48 5.38
N ARG A 114 24.04 -6.51 6.18
CA ARG A 114 25.40 -6.66 5.64
C ARG A 114 25.48 -7.92 4.80
N GLN A 115 25.97 -7.78 3.57
CA GLN A 115 25.94 -8.85 2.59
C GLN A 115 27.24 -9.62 2.64
N PHE A 116 27.15 -10.94 2.82
CA PHE A 116 28.28 -11.86 2.83
C PHE A 116 28.00 -13.03 1.90
N TRP A 117 29.03 -13.51 1.21
CA TRP A 117 29.06 -14.90 0.71
C TRP A 117 29.95 -15.74 1.61
N ARG A 118 29.83 -17.07 1.53
CA ARG A 118 30.72 -18.01 2.22
C ARG A 118 31.24 -19.05 1.24
N ASN A 119 32.55 -19.27 1.27
CA ASN A 119 33.17 -20.32 0.47
C ASN A 119 33.07 -21.70 1.15
N ASP A 120 33.59 -22.74 0.49
CA ASP A 120 33.53 -24.12 0.98
C ASP A 120 34.23 -24.33 2.34
N GLN A 121 35.16 -23.45 2.72
CA GLN A 121 35.85 -23.48 4.02
C GLN A 121 35.10 -22.70 5.11
N ASP A 122 33.87 -22.26 4.85
CA ASP A 122 33.04 -21.46 5.76
C ASP A 122 33.71 -20.13 6.15
N LYS A 123 34.55 -19.58 5.24
CA LYS A 123 35.09 -18.22 5.37
C LYS A 123 34.16 -17.25 4.67
N GLY A 124 33.71 -16.23 5.40
CA GLY A 124 32.80 -15.23 4.90
C GLY A 124 33.51 -13.96 4.45
N ASP A 125 33.21 -13.47 3.25
CA ASP A 125 33.67 -12.17 2.77
C ASP A 125 32.49 -11.21 2.71
N GLN A 126 32.64 -10.02 3.28
CA GLN A 126 31.63 -8.98 3.21
C GLN A 126 31.71 -8.27 1.86
N VAL A 127 30.65 -8.36 1.05
CA VAL A 127 30.60 -7.76 -0.29
C VAL A 127 29.86 -6.42 -0.33
N ALA A 128 29.03 -6.13 0.68
CA ALA A 128 28.37 -4.83 0.82
C ALA A 128 28.03 -4.50 2.28
N GLY A 129 27.86 -3.20 2.56
CA GLY A 129 27.26 -2.72 3.80
C GLY A 129 25.77 -3.07 3.91
N ALA A 130 25.16 -2.76 5.05
CA ALA A 130 23.70 -2.88 5.20
C ALA A 130 22.98 -1.76 4.42
N TYR A 131 21.72 -2.03 4.06
CA TYR A 131 20.78 -1.15 3.40
C TYR A 131 21.16 -0.73 1.97
N HIS A 132 22.05 -1.47 1.30
CA HIS A 132 22.42 -1.22 -0.09
C HIS A 132 21.46 -1.87 -1.11
N TYR A 133 21.15 -3.16 -0.92
CA TYR A 133 20.27 -3.94 -1.79
C TYR A 133 19.70 -5.14 -1.03
N LEU A 134 18.70 -5.80 -1.62
CA LEU A 134 18.01 -6.96 -1.05
C LEU A 134 18.68 -8.27 -1.47
N THR A 135 18.77 -9.22 -0.55
CA THR A 135 19.11 -10.63 -0.82
C THR A 135 18.06 -11.54 -0.20
N ALA A 136 17.67 -12.58 -0.92
CA ALA A 136 16.57 -13.48 -0.56
C ALA A 136 16.91 -14.93 -0.88
N GLY A 137 16.15 -15.84 -0.29
CA GLY A 137 16.31 -17.29 -0.47
C GLY A 137 15.37 -18.05 0.47
N ASN A 138 15.38 -19.38 0.38
CA ASN A 138 14.71 -20.18 1.39
C ASN A 138 15.40 -20.02 2.75
N THR A 139 14.67 -20.20 3.84
CA THR A 139 15.31 -20.15 5.16
C THR A 139 16.23 -21.35 5.35
N HIS A 140 17.10 -21.28 6.36
CA HIS A 140 17.73 -22.47 6.91
C HIS A 140 16.69 -23.46 7.52
N ASN A 141 17.18 -24.62 7.93
CA ASN A 141 16.39 -25.69 8.55
C ASN A 141 15.80 -25.23 9.89
N GLN A 142 14.74 -25.91 10.34
CA GLN A 142 14.12 -25.67 11.64
C GLN A 142 15.10 -26.06 12.77
N ARG A 143 15.32 -25.16 13.75
CA ARG A 143 16.33 -25.34 14.81
C ARG A 143 15.82 -24.94 16.20
N GLY A 144 14.60 -25.37 16.51
CA GLY A 144 13.95 -25.11 17.80
C GLY A 144 12.98 -23.94 17.73
N ALA A 145 11.83 -24.09 18.38
CA ALA A 145 10.77 -23.09 18.38
C ALA A 145 9.94 -23.21 19.65
N GLY A 146 9.23 -22.14 20.00
CA GLY A 146 8.43 -22.10 21.22
C GLY A 146 7.39 -20.99 21.17
N ASN A 147 6.94 -20.55 22.35
CA ASN A 147 5.90 -19.53 22.44
C ASN A 147 6.42 -18.14 22.02
N GLY A 148 6.05 -17.70 20.82
CA GLY A 148 6.36 -16.39 20.24
C GLY A 148 7.62 -16.33 19.38
N TYR A 149 8.33 -17.45 19.19
CA TYR A 149 9.60 -17.46 18.46
C TYR A 149 9.88 -18.75 17.68
N SER A 150 10.78 -18.65 16.70
CA SER A 150 11.36 -19.79 15.97
C SER A 150 12.83 -19.48 15.63
N TYR A 151 13.73 -20.44 15.84
CA TYR A 151 15.12 -20.37 15.37
C TYR A 151 15.29 -21.21 14.13
N LEU A 152 15.99 -20.64 13.13
CA LEU A 152 16.32 -21.31 11.88
C LEU A 152 17.82 -21.25 11.69
N GLY A 153 18.43 -22.39 11.41
CA GLY A 153 19.88 -22.47 11.28
C GLY A 153 20.38 -23.72 10.57
N GLY A 154 21.62 -23.66 10.12
CA GLY A 154 22.25 -24.72 9.35
C GLY A 154 23.53 -24.26 8.66
N ASP A 155 24.00 -25.10 7.73
CA ASP A 155 25.18 -24.85 6.92
C ASP A 155 24.76 -24.25 5.57
N VAL A 156 25.14 -22.99 5.30
CA VAL A 156 24.77 -22.29 4.06
C VAL A 156 25.36 -22.95 2.81
N ARG A 157 26.44 -23.72 2.96
CA ARG A 157 27.10 -24.44 1.85
C ARG A 157 26.32 -25.67 1.38
N LYS A 158 25.26 -26.05 2.09
CA LYS A 158 24.47 -27.26 1.83
C LYS A 158 23.03 -26.89 1.54
N ALA A 159 22.40 -27.63 0.63
CA ALA A 159 20.96 -27.55 0.44
C ALA A 159 20.23 -27.87 1.76
N GLY A 160 19.20 -27.09 2.07
CA GLY A 160 18.39 -27.25 3.26
C GLY A 160 17.08 -27.99 2.99
N GLU A 161 16.33 -28.20 4.07
CA GLU A 161 14.99 -28.79 4.08
C GLU A 161 13.95 -27.98 3.29
N TYR A 162 14.17 -26.66 3.17
CA TYR A 162 13.30 -25.72 2.47
C TYR A 162 13.84 -25.31 1.09
N GLY A 163 14.95 -25.90 0.63
CA GLY A 163 15.45 -25.67 -0.71
C GLY A 163 16.96 -25.42 -0.81
N PRO A 164 17.45 -25.20 -2.05
CA PRO A 164 18.87 -25.15 -2.39
C PRO A 164 19.55 -23.80 -2.08
N LEU A 165 18.79 -22.76 -1.72
CA LEU A 165 19.29 -21.40 -1.48
C LEU A 165 19.02 -20.97 -0.03
N PRO A 166 19.53 -21.71 0.99
CA PRO A 166 19.39 -21.27 2.37
C PRO A 166 20.11 -19.94 2.57
N ILE A 167 19.49 -19.02 3.29
CA ILE A 167 20.09 -17.72 3.60
C ILE A 167 19.81 -17.35 5.06
N ALA A 168 20.88 -16.92 5.75
CA ALA A 168 20.83 -16.33 7.08
C ALA A 168 20.88 -14.81 7.00
N GLY A 169 20.26 -14.13 7.96
CA GLY A 169 20.39 -12.68 8.13
C GLY A 169 21.59 -12.29 8.99
N SER A 170 22.01 -11.03 8.85
CA SER A 170 23.14 -10.44 9.55
C SER A 170 22.80 -9.07 10.17
N LYS A 171 23.80 -8.28 10.56
CA LYS A 171 23.57 -6.91 11.05
C LYS A 171 22.89 -6.06 9.97
N GLY A 172 21.73 -5.52 10.28
CA GLY A 172 20.88 -4.77 9.35
C GLY A 172 19.71 -5.56 8.77
N ASP A 173 19.65 -6.88 8.97
CA ASP A 173 18.47 -7.69 8.63
C ASP A 173 17.42 -7.70 9.76
N SER A 174 17.68 -7.08 10.91
CA SER A 174 16.68 -7.01 11.97
C SER A 174 15.41 -6.31 11.50
N GLY A 175 14.25 -6.88 11.78
CA GLY A 175 12.95 -6.46 11.28
C GLY A 175 12.57 -7.08 9.94
N SER A 176 13.54 -7.60 9.18
CA SER A 176 13.28 -8.18 7.87
C SER A 176 12.35 -9.41 7.96
N PRO A 177 11.46 -9.59 6.99
CA PRO A 177 10.39 -10.57 7.10
C PRO A 177 10.84 -11.99 6.74
N MET A 178 10.17 -12.95 7.37
CA MET A 178 10.22 -14.37 7.05
C MET A 178 8.80 -14.87 6.80
N PHE A 179 8.65 -15.60 5.70
CA PHE A 179 7.38 -16.07 5.18
C PHE A 179 7.33 -17.58 5.15
N ILE A 180 6.13 -18.13 5.30
CA ILE A 180 5.86 -19.56 5.23
C ILE A 180 4.69 -19.81 4.29
N TYR A 181 4.75 -20.89 3.53
CA TYR A 181 3.67 -21.30 2.67
C TYR A 181 2.76 -22.29 3.41
N ASP A 182 1.48 -21.96 3.54
CA ASP A 182 0.46 -22.87 4.05
C ASP A 182 -0.14 -23.64 2.87
N ALA A 183 0.15 -24.94 2.78
CA ALA A 183 -0.24 -25.77 1.65
C ALA A 183 -1.75 -26.07 1.62
N GLU A 184 -2.41 -26.08 2.79
CA GLU A 184 -3.85 -26.26 2.90
C GLU A 184 -4.60 -25.02 2.41
N LYS A 185 -4.08 -23.83 2.75
CA LYS A 185 -4.63 -22.54 2.30
C LYS A 185 -4.16 -22.12 0.91
N GLN A 186 -3.14 -22.78 0.37
CA GLN A 186 -2.42 -22.41 -0.86
C GLN A 186 -1.97 -20.95 -0.87
N LYS A 187 -1.42 -20.47 0.25
CA LYS A 187 -1.05 -19.07 0.43
C LYS A 187 0.29 -18.91 1.12
N TRP A 188 1.05 -17.92 0.68
CA TRP A 188 2.16 -17.37 1.46
C TRP A 188 1.61 -16.49 2.58
N LEU A 189 2.17 -16.67 3.78
CA LEU A 189 1.86 -15.89 4.97
C LEU A 189 3.16 -15.31 5.53
N ILE A 190 3.13 -14.09 6.05
CA ILE A 190 4.22 -13.65 6.92
C ILE A 190 4.12 -14.42 8.23
N ASN A 191 5.23 -15.02 8.67
CA ASN A 191 5.23 -15.86 9.86
C ASN A 191 6.13 -15.31 10.97
N GLY A 192 7.12 -14.49 10.64
CA GLY A 192 7.91 -13.80 11.65
C GLY A 192 8.80 -12.72 11.08
N ILE A 193 9.43 -11.98 11.98
CA ILE A 193 10.41 -10.95 11.69
C ILE A 193 11.74 -11.32 12.35
N LEU A 194 12.84 -11.12 11.64
CA LEU A 194 14.18 -11.44 12.16
C LEU A 194 14.51 -10.49 13.31
N ARG A 195 14.94 -11.04 14.44
CA ARG A 195 15.29 -10.23 15.63
C ARG A 195 16.75 -10.39 16.02
N GLU A 196 17.23 -11.62 16.05
CA GLU A 196 18.58 -11.93 16.55
C GLU A 196 19.22 -13.06 15.75
N GLY A 197 20.50 -13.33 15.99
CA GLY A 197 21.25 -14.38 15.30
C GLY A 197 22.74 -14.21 15.45
N ASN A 198 23.50 -14.98 14.69
CA ASN A 198 24.96 -14.94 14.66
C ASN A 198 25.43 -14.17 13.42
N PRO A 199 25.50 -12.82 13.46
CA PRO A 199 25.62 -11.99 12.26
C PRO A 199 26.94 -12.14 11.51
N PHE A 200 27.94 -12.75 12.14
CA PHE A 200 29.26 -13.00 11.55
C PHE A 200 29.48 -14.45 11.13
N GLU A 201 28.56 -15.36 11.47
CA GLU A 201 28.67 -16.78 11.13
C GLU A 201 27.67 -17.18 10.05
N GLY A 202 26.57 -16.44 9.87
CA GLY A 202 25.56 -16.79 8.86
C GLY A 202 24.96 -18.19 9.05
N LYS A 203 24.92 -18.67 10.31
CA LYS A 203 24.52 -20.03 10.67
C LYS A 203 23.14 -20.13 11.26
N GLU A 204 22.65 -19.07 11.91
CA GLU A 204 21.43 -19.13 12.70
C GLU A 204 20.83 -17.75 12.95
N ASN A 205 19.50 -17.69 12.90
CA ASN A 205 18.70 -16.52 13.25
C ASN A 205 17.50 -16.91 14.10
N GLY A 206 17.16 -16.05 15.07
CA GLY A 206 15.92 -16.08 15.83
C GLY A 206 14.90 -15.11 15.24
N PHE A 207 13.69 -15.62 15.02
CA PHE A 207 12.56 -14.85 14.49
C PHE A 207 11.50 -14.71 15.57
N GLN A 208 10.98 -13.49 15.73
CA GLN A 208 9.76 -13.24 16.49
C GLN A 208 8.58 -13.56 15.59
N LEU A 209 7.66 -14.38 16.06
CA LEU A 209 6.44 -14.67 15.29
C LEU A 209 5.55 -13.43 15.22
N VAL A 210 4.85 -13.28 14.10
CA VAL A 210 3.89 -12.18 13.91
C VAL A 210 2.71 -12.31 14.87
N ARG A 211 2.18 -11.17 15.33
CA ARG A 211 1.22 -11.10 16.43
C ARG A 211 -0.14 -10.64 15.93
N LYS A 212 -0.90 -11.56 15.32
CA LYS A 212 -2.19 -11.22 14.71
C LYS A 212 -3.17 -10.54 15.68
N SER A 213 -3.36 -11.08 16.88
CA SER A 213 -4.26 -10.47 17.88
C SER A 213 -3.82 -9.06 18.32
N TYR A 214 -2.52 -8.81 18.47
CA TYR A 214 -2.02 -7.47 18.77
C TYR A 214 -2.23 -6.48 17.61
N PHE A 215 -2.09 -6.98 16.38
CA PHE A 215 -2.42 -6.17 15.20
C PHE A 215 -3.92 -5.84 15.15
N ASP A 216 -4.80 -6.79 15.46
CA ASP A 216 -6.25 -6.58 15.49
C ASP A 216 -6.63 -5.47 16.50
N GLU A 217 -6.05 -5.47 17.71
CA GLU A 217 -6.24 -4.40 18.70
C GLU A 217 -5.82 -3.00 18.18
N ILE A 218 -4.71 -2.93 17.43
CA ILE A 218 -4.25 -1.67 16.82
C ILE A 218 -5.23 -1.22 15.75
N PHE A 219 -5.65 -2.14 14.89
CA PHE A 219 -6.53 -1.86 13.77
C PHE A 219 -7.90 -1.38 14.27
N GLU A 220 -8.50 -2.09 15.23
CA GLU A 220 -9.77 -1.71 15.85
C GLU A 220 -9.70 -0.37 16.58
N ARG A 221 -8.55 -0.02 17.18
CA ARG A 221 -8.37 1.31 17.78
C ARG A 221 -8.45 2.42 16.73
N ASP A 222 -7.88 2.20 15.56
CA ASP A 222 -7.79 3.22 14.50
C ASP A 222 -9.00 3.18 13.55
N LEU A 223 -9.79 2.09 13.56
CA LEU A 223 -11.05 1.90 12.85
C LEU A 223 -12.10 1.33 13.79
N HIS A 224 -12.86 2.21 14.45
CA HIS A 224 -13.93 1.82 15.38
C HIS A 224 -15.30 2.43 15.03
N THR A 225 -15.35 3.37 14.09
CA THR A 225 -16.59 4.06 13.69
C THR A 225 -17.16 3.47 12.42
N SER A 226 -18.23 2.67 12.56
CA SER A 226 -19.02 2.11 11.47
C SER A 226 -20.38 2.79 11.35
N LEU A 227 -20.68 3.30 10.16
CA LEU A 227 -21.92 3.97 9.83
C LEU A 227 -22.78 3.08 8.95
N TYR A 228 -23.95 2.73 9.47
CA TYR A 228 -24.89 1.85 8.80
C TYR A 228 -26.33 2.23 9.14
N THR A 229 -27.16 2.40 8.12
CA THR A 229 -28.60 2.59 8.25
C THR A 229 -29.32 1.32 7.81
N ARG A 230 -29.92 0.59 8.77
CA ARG A 230 -30.55 -0.72 8.52
C ARG A 230 -31.60 -0.73 7.42
N ALA A 231 -32.34 0.36 7.24
CA ALA A 231 -33.36 0.47 6.20
C ALA A 231 -32.79 0.69 4.78
N GLY A 232 -31.46 0.90 4.66
CA GLY A 232 -30.76 1.43 3.49
C GLY A 232 -31.06 2.90 3.24
N ASN A 233 -30.44 3.47 2.21
CA ASN A 233 -30.53 4.89 1.86
C ASN A 233 -30.15 5.82 3.03
N GLY A 234 -29.12 5.43 3.79
CA GLY A 234 -28.54 6.24 4.86
C GLY A 234 -28.03 7.57 4.32
N VAL A 235 -28.28 8.65 5.07
CA VAL A 235 -27.80 9.99 4.72
C VAL A 235 -26.96 10.51 5.89
N TYR A 236 -25.69 10.78 5.61
CA TYR A 236 -24.70 11.21 6.57
C TYR A 236 -24.16 12.58 6.16
N THR A 237 -23.96 13.47 7.13
CA THR A 237 -23.30 14.77 6.91
C THR A 237 -22.06 14.84 7.77
N ILE A 238 -20.89 15.05 7.16
CA ILE A 238 -19.60 15.16 7.84
C ILE A 238 -19.14 16.62 7.90
N SER A 239 -18.61 17.02 9.05
CA SER A 239 -17.93 18.30 9.26
C SER A 239 -16.78 18.15 10.25
N GLY A 240 -15.84 19.10 10.22
CA GLY A 240 -14.68 19.10 11.10
C GLY A 240 -13.95 20.42 11.15
N ASN A 241 -12.92 20.48 11.99
CA ASN A 241 -12.07 21.66 12.14
C ASN A 241 -10.60 21.28 12.41
N ASP A 242 -9.74 22.28 12.33
CA ASP A 242 -8.27 22.14 12.43
C ASP A 242 -7.77 21.62 13.79
N ASN A 243 -8.59 21.63 14.84
CA ASN A 243 -8.23 21.05 16.14
C ASN A 243 -8.40 19.53 16.20
N GLY A 244 -8.62 18.88 15.05
CA GLY A 244 -8.76 17.42 14.94
C GLY A 244 -10.08 16.88 15.45
N GLN A 245 -11.08 17.74 15.64
CA GLN A 245 -12.43 17.38 16.04
C GLN A 245 -13.35 17.39 14.82
N GLY A 246 -14.13 16.33 14.66
CA GLY A 246 -15.17 16.24 13.65
C GLY A 246 -16.45 15.63 14.18
N SER A 247 -17.46 15.65 13.34
CA SER A 247 -18.76 15.05 13.63
C SER A 247 -19.41 14.50 12.36
N ILE A 248 -20.14 13.41 12.52
CA ILE A 248 -21.04 12.88 11.50
C ILE A 248 -22.46 12.91 12.04
N THR A 249 -23.34 13.64 11.37
CA THR A 249 -24.77 13.62 11.62
C THR A 249 -25.44 12.58 10.73
N GLN A 250 -26.18 11.65 11.33
CA GLN A 250 -27.03 10.69 10.60
C GLN A 250 -28.45 11.25 10.53
N LYS A 251 -29.03 11.32 9.32
CA LYS A 251 -30.42 11.78 9.12
C LYS A 251 -31.43 10.89 9.87
N SER A 252 -31.16 9.60 9.95
CA SER A 252 -31.99 8.63 10.64
C SER A 252 -31.07 7.60 11.30
N GLY A 253 -30.90 7.76 12.62
CA GLY A 253 -30.04 6.95 13.46
C GLY A 253 -30.09 7.47 14.90
N ILE A 254 -29.82 6.59 15.87
CA ILE A 254 -29.64 6.94 17.28
C ILE A 254 -28.28 6.37 17.72
N PRO A 255 -27.34 7.20 18.20
CA PRO A 255 -27.43 8.66 18.27
C PRO A 255 -27.47 9.31 16.88
N SER A 256 -28.06 10.51 16.78
CA SER A 256 -28.10 11.27 15.53
C SER A 256 -26.76 11.91 15.19
N GLU A 257 -25.89 12.10 16.17
CA GLU A 257 -24.56 12.69 16.01
C GLU A 257 -23.49 11.73 16.55
N ILE A 258 -22.43 11.53 15.77
CA ILE A 258 -21.28 10.69 16.11
C ILE A 258 -20.03 11.57 16.06
N LYS A 259 -19.29 11.66 17.16
CA LYS A 259 -18.01 12.37 17.18
C LYS A 259 -16.95 11.54 16.48
N ILE A 260 -16.10 12.21 15.71
CA ILE A 260 -14.96 11.60 15.03
C ILE A 260 -13.70 12.43 15.26
N THR A 261 -12.56 11.80 15.06
CA THR A 261 -11.24 12.39 15.17
C THR A 261 -10.60 12.54 13.78
N LEU A 262 -10.01 13.71 13.54
CA LEU A 262 -9.44 14.13 12.25
C LEU A 262 -7.96 14.49 12.40
N ALA A 263 -7.30 14.99 11.36
CA ALA A 263 -5.97 15.55 11.54
C ALA A 263 -5.99 16.74 12.50
N ASN A 264 -5.10 16.75 13.49
CA ASN A 264 -5.05 17.80 14.50
C ASN A 264 -3.88 18.76 14.24
N MET A 265 -4.17 19.92 13.65
CA MET A 265 -3.18 20.94 13.26
C MET A 265 -2.51 21.62 14.46
N SER A 266 -3.10 21.52 15.67
CA SER A 266 -2.45 22.01 16.89
C SER A 266 -1.32 21.08 17.38
N LEU A 267 -1.32 19.81 16.96
CA LEU A 267 -0.27 18.84 17.30
C LEU A 267 0.94 18.95 16.34
N PRO A 268 2.14 18.57 16.80
CA PRO A 268 3.32 18.58 15.95
C PRO A 268 3.24 17.54 14.85
N LEU A 269 3.87 17.84 13.71
CA LEU A 269 3.97 16.92 12.58
C LEU A 269 4.93 15.76 12.86
N LYS A 270 5.94 15.98 13.72
CA LYS A 270 6.93 14.99 14.15
C LYS A 270 7.13 15.07 15.65
N GLU A 271 7.06 13.93 16.33
CA GLU A 271 7.28 13.78 17.76
C GLU A 271 7.91 12.42 18.04
N LYS A 272 8.51 12.23 19.23
CA LYS A 272 9.03 10.93 19.68
C LYS A 272 7.87 10.06 20.21
N ASP A 273 7.68 8.89 19.63
CA ASP A 273 6.66 7.92 20.05
C ASP A 273 7.07 7.22 21.36
N LYS A 274 6.12 6.49 21.95
CA LYS A 274 6.31 5.73 23.18
C LYS A 274 7.43 4.69 23.00
N VAL A 275 8.37 4.70 23.94
CA VAL A 275 9.43 3.71 24.09
C VAL A 275 9.14 2.91 25.35
N HIS A 276 8.90 1.60 25.20
CA HIS A 276 8.55 0.71 26.31
C HIS A 276 9.76 -0.04 26.90
N ASN A 277 10.84 -0.16 26.11
CA ASN A 277 12.09 -0.77 26.53
C ASN A 277 13.25 0.23 26.33
N PRO A 278 14.04 0.55 27.38
CA PRO A 278 15.18 1.46 27.25
C PRO A 278 16.23 1.04 26.21
N ARG A 279 16.32 -0.26 25.89
CA ARG A 279 17.22 -0.76 24.84
C ARG A 279 16.85 -0.30 23.44
N TYR A 280 15.58 0.06 23.23
CA TYR A 280 15.04 0.50 21.94
C TYR A 280 14.76 2.01 21.96
N ASP A 281 15.49 2.74 22.81
CA ASP A 281 15.46 4.20 22.76
C ASP A 281 16.18 4.73 21.52
N GLY A 282 15.85 5.95 21.13
CA GLY A 282 16.33 6.59 19.90
C GLY A 282 15.33 7.61 19.37
N PRO A 283 15.41 7.98 18.08
CA PRO A 283 14.52 8.97 17.49
C PRO A 283 13.03 8.62 17.63
N ASN A 284 12.67 7.36 17.35
CA ASN A 284 11.31 6.83 17.49
C ASN A 284 10.23 7.77 16.92
N ILE A 285 10.49 8.42 15.78
CA ILE A 285 9.63 9.48 15.26
C ILE A 285 8.27 8.91 14.83
N TYR A 286 7.19 9.61 15.19
CA TYR A 286 5.82 9.44 14.68
C TYR A 286 5.17 10.81 14.40
N SER A 287 3.94 10.82 13.90
CA SER A 287 3.18 12.03 13.58
C SER A 287 1.87 12.09 14.36
N PRO A 288 1.84 12.73 15.54
CA PRO A 288 0.59 12.86 16.32
C PRO A 288 -0.48 13.62 15.55
N ARG A 289 -0.12 14.67 14.80
CA ARG A 289 -1.05 15.40 13.92
C ARG A 289 -1.82 14.49 12.97
N LEU A 290 -1.13 13.60 12.27
CA LEU A 290 -1.74 12.74 11.24
C LEU A 290 -2.40 11.51 11.86
N ASN A 291 -1.77 10.89 12.85
CA ASN A 291 -2.31 9.70 13.52
C ASN A 291 -3.59 10.00 14.32
N ASN A 292 -3.84 11.25 14.70
CA ASN A 292 -5.08 11.63 15.40
C ASN A 292 -6.33 11.25 14.61
N GLY A 293 -6.26 11.18 13.27
CA GLY A 293 -7.41 10.82 12.45
C GLY A 293 -7.75 9.33 12.48
N GLU A 294 -9.02 9.03 12.74
CA GLU A 294 -9.57 7.68 12.64
C GLU A 294 -10.02 7.34 11.22
N THR A 295 -10.02 6.05 10.90
CA THR A 295 -10.61 5.52 9.67
C THR A 295 -12.12 5.34 9.88
N LEU A 296 -12.90 5.57 8.83
CA LEU A 296 -14.36 5.45 8.87
C LEU A 296 -14.83 4.33 7.94
N TYR A 297 -15.82 3.58 8.40
CA TYR A 297 -16.47 2.53 7.62
C TYR A 297 -17.92 2.90 7.32
N PHE A 298 -18.30 2.92 6.05
CA PHE A 298 -19.66 3.21 5.60
C PHE A 298 -20.25 1.98 4.92
N MET A 299 -21.41 1.54 5.39
CA MET A 299 -22.16 0.44 4.80
C MET A 299 -23.57 0.90 4.41
N ASP A 300 -24.03 0.55 3.21
CA ASP A 300 -25.43 0.71 2.81
C ASP A 300 -25.83 -0.38 1.81
N GLN A 301 -27.02 -0.97 1.99
CA GLN A 301 -27.50 -2.05 1.12
C GLN A 301 -28.24 -1.55 -0.13
N LYS A 302 -28.45 -0.23 -0.24
CA LYS A 302 -29.13 0.43 -1.37
C LYS A 302 -28.21 1.52 -1.94
N GLN A 303 -28.51 2.78 -1.66
CA GLN A 303 -27.77 3.94 -2.13
C GLN A 303 -27.56 4.90 -0.96
N GLY A 304 -26.45 4.75 -0.24
CA GLY A 304 -26.05 5.66 0.82
C GLY A 304 -25.64 7.03 0.29
N SER A 305 -25.63 8.04 1.17
CA SER A 305 -25.21 9.41 0.87
C SER A 305 -24.29 9.95 1.96
N LEU A 306 -23.17 10.56 1.56
CA LEU A 306 -22.26 11.27 2.46
C LEU A 306 -22.08 12.71 1.95
N ILE A 307 -22.45 13.67 2.80
CA ILE A 307 -22.46 15.10 2.47
C ILE A 307 -21.35 15.80 3.24
N PHE A 308 -20.46 16.51 2.53
CA PHE A 308 -19.37 17.28 3.12
C PHE A 308 -19.83 18.71 3.40
N ALA A 309 -19.99 19.05 4.68
CA ALA A 309 -20.40 20.38 5.12
C ALA A 309 -19.21 21.33 5.35
N SER A 310 -18.02 20.80 5.58
CA SER A 310 -16.74 21.52 5.62
C SER A 310 -15.66 20.76 4.85
N ASP A 311 -14.52 21.40 4.62
CA ASP A 311 -13.31 20.67 4.23
C ASP A 311 -12.96 19.64 5.30
N ILE A 312 -12.42 18.50 4.88
CA ILE A 312 -12.02 17.42 5.79
C ILE A 312 -10.59 17.00 5.49
N ASN A 313 -9.72 17.23 6.46
CA ASN A 313 -8.41 16.59 6.53
C ASN A 313 -8.46 15.47 7.59
N GLN A 314 -8.57 14.24 7.12
CA GLN A 314 -8.66 13.05 7.96
C GLN A 314 -7.29 12.53 8.42
N GLY A 315 -6.19 13.17 8.01
CA GLY A 315 -4.84 12.76 8.39
C GLY A 315 -4.53 11.36 7.85
N ALA A 316 -4.20 10.43 8.75
CA ALA A 316 -4.00 9.02 8.41
C ALA A 316 -5.30 8.19 8.48
N GLY A 317 -6.45 8.80 8.76
CA GLY A 317 -7.74 8.16 8.63
C GLY A 317 -8.13 7.97 7.17
N GLY A 318 -8.63 6.79 6.82
CA GLY A 318 -9.15 6.48 5.48
C GLY A 318 -10.67 6.30 5.46
N LEU A 319 -11.20 6.03 4.27
CA LEU A 319 -12.62 5.74 4.06
C LEU A 319 -12.79 4.34 3.46
N TYR A 320 -13.63 3.52 4.08
CA TYR A 320 -14.08 2.24 3.53
C TYR A 320 -15.56 2.34 3.19
N PHE A 321 -15.92 1.93 1.98
CA PHE A 321 -17.30 1.88 1.50
C PHE A 321 -17.68 0.45 1.12
N GLU A 322 -18.72 -0.07 1.78
CA GLU A 322 -19.40 -1.30 1.42
C GLU A 322 -20.83 -0.98 0.94
N GLY A 323 -21.10 -1.26 -0.33
CA GLY A 323 -22.33 -0.86 -1.02
C GLY A 323 -22.21 0.49 -1.72
N ASN A 324 -23.28 0.91 -2.39
CA ASN A 324 -23.25 2.08 -3.26
C ASN A 324 -23.43 3.38 -2.47
N PHE A 325 -22.61 4.39 -2.78
CA PHE A 325 -22.67 5.70 -2.14
C PHE A 325 -22.62 6.85 -3.14
N THR A 326 -23.33 7.93 -2.83
CA THR A 326 -23.12 9.24 -3.45
C THR A 326 -22.44 10.14 -2.42
N VAL A 327 -21.26 10.62 -2.75
CA VAL A 327 -20.48 11.53 -1.90
C VAL A 327 -20.47 12.90 -2.55
N SER A 328 -20.95 13.92 -1.83
CA SER A 328 -21.13 15.26 -2.39
C SER A 328 -20.69 16.38 -1.44
N PRO A 329 -20.08 17.46 -1.94
CA PRO A 329 -19.91 18.69 -1.19
C PRO A 329 -21.24 19.47 -1.14
N ASN A 330 -21.43 20.27 -0.10
CA ASN A 330 -22.50 21.29 -0.08
C ASN A 330 -22.23 22.42 -1.08
N SER A 331 -20.96 22.72 -1.31
CA SER A 331 -20.46 23.74 -2.24
C SER A 331 -19.23 23.19 -2.95
N ASN A 332 -18.03 23.47 -2.42
CA ASN A 332 -16.73 23.18 -3.01
C ASN A 332 -15.78 22.52 -1.99
N GLN A 333 -16.33 21.90 -0.95
CA GLN A 333 -15.56 21.21 0.08
C GLN A 333 -14.63 20.17 -0.55
N THR A 334 -13.50 19.97 0.11
CA THR A 334 -12.43 19.05 -0.27
C THR A 334 -12.24 17.94 0.78
N TRP A 335 -11.61 16.85 0.36
CA TRP A 335 -11.21 15.77 1.27
C TRP A 335 -9.75 15.37 1.05
N GLN A 336 -9.07 15.11 2.15
CA GLN A 336 -7.73 14.54 2.22
C GLN A 336 -7.70 13.48 3.34
N GLY A 337 -7.11 12.33 3.07
CA GLY A 337 -6.95 11.26 4.06
C GLY A 337 -6.04 10.14 3.55
N ALA A 338 -6.02 9.00 4.24
CA ALA A 338 -5.16 7.87 3.87
C ALA A 338 -5.49 7.28 2.50
N GLY A 339 -6.77 7.20 2.16
CA GLY A 339 -7.25 6.69 0.88
C GLY A 339 -8.71 6.27 0.95
N ILE A 340 -9.21 5.77 -0.17
CA ILE A 340 -10.57 5.26 -0.32
C ILE A 340 -10.48 3.79 -0.72
N HIS A 341 -11.12 2.93 0.08
CA HIS A 341 -11.38 1.53 -0.24
C HIS A 341 -12.85 1.38 -0.67
N VAL A 342 -13.08 0.81 -1.85
CA VAL A 342 -14.43 0.48 -2.33
C VAL A 342 -14.56 -1.03 -2.46
N SER A 343 -15.52 -1.62 -1.76
CA SER A 343 -15.77 -3.06 -1.76
C SER A 343 -16.17 -3.59 -3.14
N GLU A 344 -15.95 -4.88 -3.35
CA GLU A 344 -16.39 -5.57 -4.56
C GLU A 344 -17.89 -5.33 -4.84
N ASN A 345 -18.26 -5.21 -6.12
CA ASN A 345 -19.63 -4.91 -6.56
C ASN A 345 -20.24 -3.59 -6.04
N SER A 346 -19.44 -2.72 -5.43
CA SER A 346 -19.88 -1.42 -4.93
C SER A 346 -19.42 -0.29 -5.85
N THR A 347 -20.23 0.75 -6.00
CA THR A 347 -19.88 1.98 -6.72
C THR A 347 -20.05 3.20 -5.83
N VAL A 348 -18.99 3.99 -5.70
CA VAL A 348 -19.01 5.28 -5.00
C VAL A 348 -18.94 6.40 -6.03
N THR A 349 -20.02 7.14 -6.20
CA THR A 349 -20.02 8.38 -6.98
C THR A 349 -19.40 9.50 -6.15
N TRP A 350 -18.20 9.92 -6.50
CA TRP A 350 -17.36 10.83 -5.74
C TRP A 350 -17.34 12.23 -6.37
N LYS A 351 -18.02 13.19 -5.74
CA LYS A 351 -18.17 14.56 -6.26
C LYS A 351 -17.36 15.61 -5.50
N VAL A 352 -16.39 15.18 -4.69
CA VAL A 352 -15.56 16.03 -3.81
C VAL A 352 -14.16 16.18 -4.42
N ASN A 353 -13.64 17.40 -4.54
CA ASN A 353 -12.29 17.62 -5.04
C ASN A 353 -11.22 17.24 -4.00
N GLY A 354 -10.01 16.97 -4.49
CA GLY A 354 -8.83 16.76 -3.64
C GLY A 354 -8.09 18.06 -3.32
N VAL A 355 -6.95 17.91 -2.65
CA VAL A 355 -6.08 19.01 -2.23
C VAL A 355 -4.81 19.01 -3.07
N GLU A 356 -4.29 20.21 -3.39
CA GLU A 356 -3.02 20.37 -4.11
C GLU A 356 -1.86 19.69 -3.36
N HIS A 357 -0.98 19.01 -4.11
CA HIS A 357 0.12 18.20 -3.57
C HIS A 357 -0.29 17.00 -2.69
N ASP A 358 -1.58 16.65 -2.65
CA ASP A 358 -2.04 15.37 -2.09
C ASP A 358 -2.17 14.30 -3.19
N ARG A 359 -1.88 13.05 -2.83
CA ARG A 359 -2.15 11.87 -3.64
C ARG A 359 -3.25 11.04 -3.00
N LEU A 360 -4.41 10.96 -3.65
CA LEU A 360 -5.49 10.06 -3.28
C LEU A 360 -5.07 8.62 -3.57
N SER A 361 -5.11 7.73 -2.58
CA SER A 361 -4.94 6.29 -2.81
C SER A 361 -6.30 5.62 -3.00
N LYS A 362 -6.52 4.96 -4.13
CA LYS A 362 -7.72 4.13 -4.38
C LYS A 362 -7.35 2.65 -4.38
N ILE A 363 -8.03 1.89 -3.51
CA ILE A 363 -7.93 0.43 -3.39
C ILE A 363 -9.32 -0.22 -3.30
N GLY A 364 -9.38 -1.54 -3.12
CA GLY A 364 -10.61 -2.32 -3.13
C GLY A 364 -11.15 -2.52 -4.54
N LYS A 365 -11.78 -3.68 -4.77
CA LYS A 365 -12.18 -4.13 -6.11
C LYS A 365 -13.32 -3.31 -6.75
N GLY A 366 -14.03 -2.51 -5.97
CA GLY A 366 -15.16 -1.72 -6.47
C GLY A 366 -14.76 -0.48 -7.26
N THR A 367 -15.78 0.26 -7.66
CA THR A 367 -15.68 1.40 -8.56
C THR A 367 -15.73 2.73 -7.80
N LEU A 368 -14.77 3.62 -8.07
CA LEU A 368 -14.83 5.03 -7.70
C LEU A 368 -15.17 5.84 -8.95
N HIS A 369 -16.37 6.39 -9.03
CA HIS A 369 -16.81 7.23 -10.14
C HIS A 369 -16.59 8.70 -9.81
N VAL A 370 -15.49 9.27 -10.30
CA VAL A 370 -15.06 10.64 -10.03
C VAL A 370 -15.89 11.59 -10.87
N LYS A 371 -16.66 12.46 -10.21
CA LYS A 371 -17.66 13.34 -10.81
C LYS A 371 -17.79 14.68 -10.08
N ALA A 372 -16.67 15.22 -9.60
CA ALA A 372 -16.61 16.54 -8.99
C ALA A 372 -16.67 17.64 -10.07
N LYS A 373 -16.59 18.90 -9.67
CA LYS A 373 -16.64 20.05 -10.59
C LYS A 373 -15.32 20.83 -10.63
N GLY A 374 -14.98 21.39 -11.78
CA GLY A 374 -13.85 22.29 -11.94
C GLY A 374 -12.50 21.58 -12.03
N ILE A 375 -11.44 22.30 -11.65
CA ILE A 375 -10.07 21.81 -11.60
C ILE A 375 -9.78 21.14 -10.25
N ASN A 376 -9.71 19.82 -10.22
CA ASN A 376 -9.13 19.12 -9.09
C ASN A 376 -7.60 19.21 -9.14
N LYS A 377 -7.01 19.80 -8.12
CA LYS A 377 -5.55 19.97 -8.00
C LYS A 377 -4.82 18.77 -7.39
N GLY A 378 -5.56 17.82 -6.81
CA GLY A 378 -4.98 16.59 -6.28
C GLY A 378 -4.53 15.62 -7.37
N SER A 379 -3.70 14.66 -6.99
CA SER A 379 -3.30 13.50 -7.79
C SER A 379 -3.98 12.22 -7.29
N ILE A 380 -3.92 11.14 -8.05
CA ILE A 380 -4.44 9.83 -7.65
C ILE A 380 -3.46 8.71 -7.99
N SER A 381 -3.34 7.73 -7.09
CA SER A 381 -2.76 6.41 -7.37
C SER A 381 -3.87 5.36 -7.28
N VAL A 382 -4.09 4.64 -8.38
CA VAL A 382 -5.11 3.60 -8.50
C VAL A 382 -4.44 2.25 -8.40
N GLY A 383 -4.60 1.60 -7.25
CA GLY A 383 -4.00 0.30 -6.96
C GLY A 383 -4.95 -0.88 -7.12
N ASP A 384 -6.27 -0.68 -7.09
CA ASP A 384 -7.24 -1.79 -7.23
C ASP A 384 -8.62 -1.29 -7.67
N GLY A 385 -9.39 -2.20 -8.28
CA GLY A 385 -10.72 -1.95 -8.81
C GLY A 385 -10.73 -0.93 -9.97
N THR A 386 -11.85 -0.22 -10.11
CA THR A 386 -12.05 0.71 -11.22
C THR A 386 -12.14 2.16 -10.74
N VAL A 387 -11.54 3.08 -11.48
CA VAL A 387 -11.78 4.52 -11.37
C VAL A 387 -12.34 5.03 -12.68
N ILE A 388 -13.51 5.65 -12.66
CA ILE A 388 -14.10 6.31 -13.83
C ILE A 388 -13.83 7.81 -13.70
N LEU A 389 -13.15 8.40 -14.68
CA LEU A 389 -12.90 9.84 -14.75
C LEU A 389 -14.02 10.52 -15.55
N ASP A 390 -14.91 11.19 -14.83
CA ASP A 390 -16.09 11.88 -15.34
C ASP A 390 -16.27 13.24 -14.64
N GLN A 391 -15.17 13.97 -14.47
CA GLN A 391 -15.19 15.32 -13.89
C GLN A 391 -16.08 16.24 -14.73
N GLN A 392 -16.81 17.11 -14.06
CA GLN A 392 -17.70 18.09 -14.67
C GLN A 392 -17.02 19.45 -14.77
N ALA A 393 -17.32 20.22 -15.81
CA ALA A 393 -16.84 21.59 -15.90
C ALA A 393 -17.47 22.47 -14.79
N ASP A 394 -16.73 23.45 -14.30
CA ASP A 394 -17.27 24.54 -13.47
C ASP A 394 -17.97 25.61 -14.32
N GLU A 395 -18.47 26.66 -13.66
CA GLU A 395 -19.16 27.77 -14.33
C GLU A 395 -18.26 28.55 -15.31
N ALA A 396 -16.94 28.44 -15.19
CA ALA A 396 -15.95 29.03 -16.09
C ALA A 396 -15.49 28.05 -17.21
N GLY A 397 -16.12 26.88 -17.29
CA GLY A 397 -15.79 25.85 -18.28
C GLY A 397 -14.50 25.08 -17.97
N GLN A 398 -13.90 25.27 -16.79
CA GLN A 398 -12.66 24.60 -16.42
C GLN A 398 -12.96 23.17 -15.94
N LYS A 399 -12.15 22.20 -16.35
CA LYS A 399 -12.35 20.78 -16.04
C LYS A 399 -11.02 20.04 -15.97
N GLN A 400 -10.80 19.33 -14.87
CA GLN A 400 -9.66 18.41 -14.69
C GLN A 400 -9.99 17.45 -13.54
N ALA A 401 -9.99 16.14 -13.81
CA ALA A 401 -10.27 15.10 -12.81
C ALA A 401 -9.16 14.99 -11.77
N PHE A 402 -7.90 15.01 -12.21
CA PHE A 402 -6.71 15.03 -11.36
C PHE A 402 -5.55 15.71 -12.07
N LYS A 403 -4.61 16.25 -11.29
CA LYS A 403 -3.35 16.80 -11.80
C LYS A 403 -2.44 15.71 -12.37
N GLU A 404 -2.48 14.51 -11.78
CA GLU A 404 -1.66 13.35 -12.15
C GLU A 404 -2.42 12.06 -11.80
N VAL A 405 -2.31 11.04 -12.65
CA VAL A 405 -2.98 9.74 -12.51
C VAL A 405 -1.97 8.60 -12.64
N GLY A 406 -1.74 7.90 -11.53
CA GLY A 406 -0.93 6.69 -11.47
C GLY A 406 -1.76 5.42 -11.50
N ILE A 407 -1.35 4.45 -12.32
CA ILE A 407 -1.95 3.11 -12.38
C ILE A 407 -0.88 2.10 -11.94
N VAL A 408 -1.13 1.36 -10.87
CA VAL A 408 -0.14 0.48 -10.23
C VAL A 408 -0.72 -0.87 -9.80
N SER A 409 0.18 -1.83 -9.57
CA SER A 409 -0.04 -3.21 -9.11
C SER A 409 -0.69 -4.19 -10.10
N GLY A 410 -1.17 -3.72 -11.25
CA GLY A 410 -1.79 -4.54 -12.29
C GLY A 410 -3.27 -4.87 -12.04
N ARG A 411 -3.80 -4.59 -10.85
CA ARG A 411 -5.20 -4.89 -10.47
C ARG A 411 -6.18 -3.81 -10.93
N ALA A 412 -5.70 -2.59 -11.11
CA ALA A 412 -6.53 -1.42 -11.36
C ALA A 412 -6.97 -1.27 -12.83
N THR A 413 -8.11 -0.61 -13.02
CA THR A 413 -8.56 -0.03 -14.30
C THR A 413 -8.91 1.44 -14.11
N VAL A 414 -8.39 2.33 -14.96
CA VAL A 414 -8.84 3.72 -15.09
C VAL A 414 -9.61 3.84 -16.39
N GLN A 415 -10.87 4.25 -16.33
CA GLN A 415 -11.75 4.43 -17.47
C GLN A 415 -11.98 5.92 -17.73
N LEU A 416 -11.87 6.34 -18.98
CA LEU A 416 -12.21 7.70 -19.41
C LEU A 416 -13.68 7.82 -19.80
N ASN A 417 -14.30 8.94 -19.40
CA ASN A 417 -15.65 9.29 -19.84
C ASN A 417 -15.69 10.58 -20.69
N SER A 418 -14.52 11.21 -20.88
CA SER A 418 -14.24 12.21 -21.93
C SER A 418 -12.72 12.36 -22.13
N GLU A 419 -12.29 12.99 -23.22
CA GLU A 419 -10.86 13.15 -23.59
C GLU A 419 -10.10 14.16 -22.72
N ASP A 420 -10.81 15.12 -22.13
CA ASP A 420 -10.30 16.28 -21.39
C ASP A 420 -10.37 16.10 -19.86
N GLN A 421 -10.25 14.86 -19.40
CA GLN A 421 -10.27 14.52 -17.97
C GLN A 421 -8.91 14.74 -17.29
N VAL A 422 -7.82 14.49 -18.01
CA VAL A 422 -6.45 14.59 -17.51
C VAL A 422 -5.51 14.86 -18.69
N ASP A 423 -4.45 15.63 -18.47
CA ASP A 423 -3.37 15.73 -19.45
C ASP A 423 -2.74 14.34 -19.64
N PRO A 424 -2.76 13.75 -20.86
CA PRO A 424 -2.22 12.41 -21.10
C PRO A 424 -0.76 12.26 -20.67
N ASN A 425 0.02 13.35 -20.70
CA ASN A 425 1.42 13.31 -20.27
C ASN A 425 1.58 13.20 -18.74
N ASN A 426 0.52 13.40 -17.97
CA ASN A 426 0.48 13.21 -16.52
C ASN A 426 -0.19 11.88 -16.12
N ILE A 427 -0.41 10.97 -17.08
CA ILE A 427 -0.76 9.58 -16.80
C ILE A 427 0.52 8.76 -16.76
N TYR A 428 0.66 7.91 -15.74
CA TYR A 428 1.77 6.97 -15.65
C TYR A 428 1.32 5.57 -15.23
N PHE A 429 1.97 4.57 -15.83
CA PHE A 429 1.90 3.18 -15.41
C PHE A 429 3.12 2.86 -14.54
N GLY A 430 2.93 2.89 -13.23
CA GLY A 430 4.00 2.61 -12.28
C GLY A 430 4.29 1.12 -12.18
N PHE A 431 4.80 0.67 -11.03
CA PHE A 431 5.11 -0.74 -10.79
C PHE A 431 3.89 -1.66 -11.07
N ARG A 432 4.06 -2.61 -12.00
CA ARG A 432 3.06 -3.54 -12.53
C ARG A 432 1.88 -2.92 -13.26
N GLY A 433 1.89 -1.61 -13.50
CA GLY A 433 0.87 -0.90 -14.26
C GLY A 433 -0.57 -1.23 -13.89
N GLY A 434 -1.38 -1.48 -14.92
CA GLY A 434 -2.81 -1.75 -14.89
C GLY A 434 -3.43 -1.31 -16.23
N ARG A 435 -4.76 -1.19 -16.27
CA ARG A 435 -5.48 -0.84 -17.50
C ARG A 435 -5.86 0.64 -17.54
N LEU A 436 -5.55 1.31 -18.64
CA LEU A 436 -6.20 2.54 -19.07
C LEU A 436 -7.23 2.17 -20.14
N ASP A 437 -8.51 2.17 -19.77
CA ASP A 437 -9.61 1.98 -20.70
C ASP A 437 -10.02 3.32 -21.31
N LEU A 438 -9.77 3.45 -22.61
CA LEU A 438 -10.12 4.64 -23.38
C LEU A 438 -11.62 4.77 -23.62
N ASN A 439 -12.37 3.68 -23.53
CA ASN A 439 -13.84 3.68 -23.63
C ASN A 439 -14.38 4.50 -24.82
N GLY A 440 -13.77 4.33 -25.99
CA GLY A 440 -14.15 5.03 -27.23
C GLY A 440 -13.61 6.46 -27.38
N HIS A 441 -12.77 6.95 -26.46
CA HIS A 441 -12.12 8.26 -26.54
C HIS A 441 -10.71 8.15 -27.13
N SER A 442 -10.21 9.20 -27.79
CA SER A 442 -8.86 9.21 -28.35
C SER A 442 -7.90 10.07 -27.53
N LEU A 443 -6.65 9.63 -27.37
CA LEU A 443 -5.62 10.37 -26.63
C LEU A 443 -4.37 10.59 -27.50
N THR A 444 -3.69 11.72 -27.26
CA THR A 444 -2.38 12.01 -27.84
C THR A 444 -1.34 12.16 -26.74
N PHE A 445 -0.26 11.40 -26.82
CA PHE A 445 0.86 11.41 -25.89
C PHE A 445 2.12 11.93 -26.59
N LYS A 446 2.95 12.70 -25.88
CA LYS A 446 4.36 12.88 -26.31
C LYS A 446 5.12 11.59 -26.09
N ARG A 447 4.96 11.02 -24.89
CA ARG A 447 5.37 9.67 -24.52
C ARG A 447 4.38 9.13 -23.51
N ILE A 448 4.31 7.82 -23.38
CA ILE A 448 3.58 7.17 -22.30
C ILE A 448 4.58 6.94 -21.17
N GLN A 449 4.27 7.33 -19.94
CA GLN A 449 5.12 7.01 -18.81
C GLN A 449 4.81 5.58 -18.36
N ASN A 450 5.78 4.67 -18.43
CA ASN A 450 5.55 3.27 -18.09
C ASN A 450 6.79 2.59 -17.50
N THR A 451 6.57 1.70 -16.53
CA THR A 451 7.64 0.97 -15.84
C THR A 451 7.93 -0.39 -16.45
N ASP A 452 6.88 -1.14 -16.76
CA ASP A 452 6.96 -2.56 -17.13
C ASP A 452 5.78 -2.98 -18.03
N GLU A 453 5.72 -4.27 -18.34
CA GLU A 453 4.70 -4.88 -19.21
C GLU A 453 3.28 -4.85 -18.64
N GLY A 454 3.11 -4.53 -17.35
CA GLY A 454 1.79 -4.39 -16.74
C GLY A 454 1.04 -3.16 -17.22
N ALA A 455 1.68 -2.23 -17.93
CA ALA A 455 1.01 -1.11 -18.59
C ALA A 455 0.11 -1.62 -19.72
N MET A 456 -1.19 -1.36 -19.66
CA MET A 456 -2.13 -1.76 -20.71
C MET A 456 -3.00 -0.58 -21.11
N ILE A 457 -3.03 -0.26 -22.41
CA ILE A 457 -4.00 0.67 -22.98
C ILE A 457 -5.01 -0.14 -23.77
N VAL A 458 -6.28 -0.02 -23.39
CA VAL A 458 -7.38 -0.86 -23.91
C VAL A 458 -8.56 0.01 -24.32
N ASN A 459 -9.48 -0.58 -25.06
CA ASN A 459 -10.78 0.01 -25.30
C ASN A 459 -11.85 -1.06 -25.02
N HIS A 460 -12.58 -0.93 -23.93
CA HIS A 460 -13.68 -1.84 -23.61
C HIS A 460 -15.03 -1.39 -24.20
N ASN A 461 -15.07 -0.25 -24.90
CA ASN A 461 -16.28 0.20 -25.58
C ASN A 461 -16.61 -0.71 -26.78
N THR A 462 -17.85 -1.19 -26.81
CA THR A 462 -18.33 -2.16 -27.80
C THR A 462 -18.75 -1.55 -29.13
N THR A 463 -18.85 -0.22 -29.19
CA THR A 463 -19.48 0.49 -30.32
C THR A 463 -18.61 1.61 -30.89
N GLN A 464 -17.73 2.19 -30.08
CA GLN A 464 -16.88 3.31 -30.48
C GLN A 464 -15.41 2.89 -30.56
N VAL A 465 -14.77 3.30 -31.65
CA VAL A 465 -13.33 3.13 -31.86
C VAL A 465 -12.58 4.19 -31.04
N ALA A 466 -11.51 3.79 -30.38
CA ALA A 466 -10.56 4.69 -29.75
C ALA A 466 -9.27 4.75 -30.59
N ASN A 467 -8.50 5.83 -30.54
CA ASN A 467 -7.18 5.91 -31.16
C ASN A 467 -6.15 6.43 -30.16
N VAL A 468 -4.94 5.89 -30.19
CA VAL A 468 -3.78 6.42 -29.46
C VAL A 468 -2.78 6.99 -30.45
N THR A 469 -2.46 8.27 -30.31
CA THR A 469 -1.40 8.93 -31.08
C THR A 469 -0.18 9.16 -30.19
N ILE A 470 1.00 8.75 -30.64
CA ILE A 470 2.27 9.01 -29.95
C ILE A 470 3.14 9.86 -30.87
N THR A 471 3.46 11.09 -30.45
CA THR A 471 4.16 12.05 -31.30
C THR A 471 5.66 12.10 -31.07
N GLY A 472 6.15 11.62 -29.91
CA GLY A 472 7.48 11.97 -29.44
C GLY A 472 7.58 13.43 -28.99
N TYR A 473 8.80 13.90 -28.79
CA TYR A 473 9.09 15.28 -28.40
C TYR A 473 9.55 16.12 -29.59
N ASP A 474 9.15 17.41 -29.59
CA ASP A 474 9.50 18.37 -30.64
C ASP A 474 10.98 18.80 -30.57
N THR A 475 11.62 18.61 -29.42
CA THR A 475 13.03 18.92 -29.18
C THR A 475 13.73 17.71 -28.58
N ILE A 476 15.04 17.64 -28.82
CA ILE A 476 15.89 16.54 -28.33
C ILE A 476 16.88 17.10 -27.29
N ASN A 477 17.03 16.41 -26.16
CA ASN A 477 18.08 16.62 -25.18
C ASN A 477 19.09 15.48 -25.17
N ASP A 478 20.36 15.83 -24.95
CA ASP A 478 21.45 14.86 -24.88
C ASP A 478 21.77 14.41 -23.44
N ASP A 479 21.10 14.97 -22.42
CA ASP A 479 21.29 14.59 -21.02
C ASP A 479 20.75 13.17 -20.76
N LEU A 480 21.63 12.19 -20.61
CA LEU A 480 21.28 10.79 -20.38
C LEU A 480 20.48 10.54 -19.10
N LYS A 481 20.40 11.54 -18.19
CA LYS A 481 19.64 11.44 -16.93
C LYS A 481 18.19 11.91 -17.04
N GLN A 482 17.76 12.45 -18.19
CA GLN A 482 16.42 12.95 -18.40
C GLN A 482 15.68 12.12 -19.45
N LEU A 483 14.45 11.70 -19.16
CA LEU A 483 13.57 11.02 -20.14
C LEU A 483 12.74 12.01 -20.97
N THR A 484 12.60 13.25 -20.50
CA THR A 484 11.96 14.33 -21.26
C THR A 484 12.82 14.66 -22.47
N ASN A 485 12.19 14.94 -23.62
CA ASN A 485 12.89 15.37 -24.83
C ASN A 485 13.94 14.35 -25.34
N LYS A 486 13.76 13.04 -25.12
CA LYS A 486 14.62 12.04 -25.77
C LYS A 486 14.15 11.76 -27.18
N ARG A 487 15.10 11.51 -28.09
CA ARG A 487 14.80 11.02 -29.46
C ARG A 487 14.05 9.68 -29.40
N ASP A 488 14.54 8.77 -28.56
CA ASP A 488 14.01 7.43 -28.43
C ASP A 488 13.07 7.36 -27.22
N ILE A 489 11.85 6.90 -27.46
CA ILE A 489 10.85 6.59 -26.44
C ILE A 489 10.45 5.12 -26.58
N ALA A 490 10.06 4.49 -25.47
CA ALA A 490 9.65 3.09 -25.45
C ALA A 490 8.33 2.95 -24.70
N PHE A 491 7.58 1.92 -25.06
CA PHE A 491 6.41 1.47 -24.32
C PHE A 491 6.57 -0.04 -24.09
N ASN A 492 6.65 -0.43 -22.82
CA ASN A 492 6.93 -1.83 -22.42
C ASN A 492 5.66 -2.68 -22.39
N GLY A 493 4.50 -2.04 -22.47
CA GLY A 493 3.19 -2.63 -22.20
C GLY A 493 2.45 -3.13 -23.43
N TRP A 494 1.13 -3.21 -23.28
CA TRP A 494 0.19 -3.74 -24.28
C TRP A 494 -0.73 -2.67 -24.84
N PHE A 495 -1.03 -2.79 -26.14
CA PHE A 495 -2.18 -2.15 -26.79
C PHE A 495 -3.22 -3.23 -27.09
N GLY A 496 -4.44 -3.03 -26.59
CA GLY A 496 -5.54 -3.99 -26.70
C GLY A 496 -5.68 -4.88 -25.47
N GLU A 497 -6.89 -5.40 -25.27
CA GLU A 497 -7.19 -6.30 -24.15
C GLU A 497 -6.77 -7.74 -24.49
N THR A 498 -6.16 -8.41 -23.51
CA THR A 498 -5.67 -9.79 -23.63
C THR A 498 -6.48 -10.78 -22.79
N ASP A 499 -7.29 -10.31 -21.83
CA ASP A 499 -8.23 -11.14 -21.08
C ASP A 499 -9.44 -11.48 -21.96
N GLU A 500 -9.59 -12.76 -22.31
CA GLU A 500 -10.68 -13.27 -23.15
C GLU A 500 -12.07 -13.05 -22.54
N ASN A 501 -12.16 -12.79 -21.23
CA ASN A 501 -13.42 -12.51 -20.54
C ASN A 501 -13.79 -11.02 -20.56
N LYS A 502 -12.93 -10.16 -21.13
CA LYS A 502 -13.17 -8.73 -21.29
C LYS A 502 -13.31 -8.39 -22.77
N HIS A 503 -14.08 -7.34 -23.06
CA HIS A 503 -14.28 -6.93 -24.45
C HIS A 503 -13.02 -6.26 -25.00
N ASN A 504 -12.47 -6.80 -26.09
CA ASN A 504 -11.38 -6.16 -26.84
C ASN A 504 -11.96 -5.32 -27.98
N GLY A 505 -12.32 -4.08 -27.66
CA GLY A 505 -12.85 -3.10 -28.62
C GLY A 505 -11.78 -2.61 -29.60
N ARG A 506 -12.23 -1.92 -30.65
CA ARG A 506 -11.37 -1.38 -31.69
C ARG A 506 -10.49 -0.25 -31.13
N LEU A 507 -9.17 -0.40 -31.24
CA LEU A 507 -8.14 0.54 -30.75
C LEU A 507 -7.10 0.83 -31.84
#